data_AF-A0A2V9QZ86-F1
#
_entry.id   AF-A0A2V9QZ86-F1
#
_cell.length_a   1.000
_cell.length_b   1.000
_cell.length_c   1.000
_cell.angle_alpha   90.00
_cell.angle_beta   90.00
_cell.angle_gamma   90.00
#
_symmetry.space_group_name_H-M   'P 1'
#
loop_
_entity.id
_entity.type
_entity.pdbx_description
1 polymer ?
#
loop_
_entity_poly.entity_id
_entity_poly.type
_entity_poly.pdbx_seq_one_letter_code
_entity_poly.pdbx_strand_id
1 'polypeptide(L)'
;MELRRNQKHMRWRFYILCWLMLAPPAWSRILLRWTQTDVPPAKALGVSHLVVPWNPHSTSILESARRQGFQVYVQASPDQVPQIHAAGQKAIAGIVVDIAPAQVAQSSDILEKLRGQYPALKFVLLDPNGKQPEMKGTMVVKRDGVLEITSPTAQPWIDSNVPLVRFQQGFRPEQVRLYTFSWDSPNDVQQKQGPTSEDYSLAVAEANALHADLILALPEELERGLVANNTAALALWKKLIPYLETASKSENLQPAANIGVVTTDYDSAYEPMNLMARHNIPFRVLPMANLSASSVAGLSMLLLFAAPNAQLASVISDFASAGGTVV
;
A
#
# COMPACT_ATOMS: atom_id res chain seq x y z
N MET A 1 33.73 -14.86 41.40
CA MET A 1 33.34 -15.28 40.03
C MET A 1 31.91 -14.88 39.67
N GLU A 2 31.04 -14.53 40.63
CA GLU A 2 29.63 -14.17 40.40
C GLU A 2 29.38 -12.76 39.83
N LEU A 3 30.26 -11.80 40.07
CA LEU A 3 30.10 -10.41 39.57
C LEU A 3 30.15 -10.28 38.03
N ARG A 4 30.82 -11.20 37.32
CA ARG A 4 30.87 -11.20 35.84
C ARG A 4 29.59 -11.78 35.20
N ARG A 5 28.75 -12.50 35.94
CA ARG A 5 27.54 -13.14 35.41
C ARG A 5 26.39 -12.13 35.29
N ASN A 6 26.30 -11.16 36.21
CA ASN A 6 25.27 -10.11 36.18
C ASN A 6 25.51 -9.04 35.09
N GLN A 7 26.75 -8.77 34.69
CA GLN A 7 27.04 -7.81 33.62
C GLN A 7 26.61 -8.30 32.22
N LYS A 8 26.65 -9.62 31.96
CA LYS A 8 26.19 -10.19 30.68
C LYS A 8 24.67 -10.12 30.53
N HIS A 9 23.91 -10.35 31.61
CA HIS A 9 22.45 -10.25 31.57
C HIS A 9 21.96 -8.81 31.41
N MET A 10 22.67 -7.82 31.98
CA MET A 10 22.32 -6.41 31.83
C MET A 10 22.60 -5.88 30.42
N ARG A 11 23.71 -6.30 29.80
CA ARG A 11 24.00 -5.97 28.40
C ARG A 11 23.00 -6.60 27.43
N TRP A 12 22.61 -7.87 27.64
CA TRP A 12 21.64 -8.54 26.76
C TRP A 12 20.24 -7.92 26.84
N ARG A 13 19.79 -7.53 28.04
CA ARG A 13 18.52 -6.80 28.22
C ARG A 13 18.54 -5.42 27.56
N PHE A 14 19.69 -4.74 27.55
CA PHE A 14 19.85 -3.45 26.86
C PHE A 14 19.78 -3.59 25.34
N TYR A 15 20.38 -4.66 24.77
CA TYR A 15 20.28 -4.93 23.33
C TYR A 15 18.86 -5.29 22.88
N ILE A 16 18.08 -6.04 23.69
CA ILE A 16 16.67 -6.34 23.39
C ILE A 16 15.81 -5.07 23.48
N LEU A 17 16.06 -4.20 24.47
CA LEU A 17 15.33 -2.93 24.62
C LEU A 17 15.62 -1.95 23.47
N CYS A 18 16.87 -1.87 22.99
CA CYS A 18 17.22 -1.08 21.81
C CYS A 18 16.64 -1.65 20.50
N TRP A 19 16.49 -2.98 20.39
CA TRP A 19 15.84 -3.60 19.23
C TRP A 19 14.32 -3.34 19.20
N LEU A 20 13.65 -3.34 20.35
CA LEU A 20 12.22 -3.00 20.46
C LEU A 20 11.93 -1.53 20.11
N MET A 21 12.89 -0.62 20.30
CA MET A 21 12.74 0.80 19.95
C MET A 21 13.08 1.13 18.48
N LEU A 22 13.55 0.15 17.71
CA LEU A 22 13.87 0.30 16.28
C LEU A 22 12.85 -0.35 15.35
N ALA A 23 11.78 -0.94 15.89
CA ALA A 23 10.67 -1.38 15.05
C ALA A 23 10.01 -0.13 14.43
N PRO A 24 9.97 0.00 13.09
CA PRO A 24 9.18 1.06 12.48
C PRO A 24 7.73 0.86 12.93
N PRO A 25 7.02 1.93 13.33
CA PRO A 25 5.62 1.81 13.70
C PRO A 25 4.86 1.16 12.53
N ALA A 26 4.15 0.06 12.81
CA ALA A 26 3.33 -0.67 11.85
C ALA A 26 2.01 0.07 11.54
N TRP A 27 2.12 1.38 11.31
CA TRP A 27 0.99 2.26 11.03
C TRP A 27 0.93 2.52 9.54
N SER A 28 -0.27 2.42 8.99
CA SER A 28 -0.60 2.96 7.67
C SER A 28 -0.45 4.48 7.72
N ARG A 29 0.32 5.02 6.77
CA ARG A 29 0.45 6.45 6.54
C ARG A 29 -0.47 6.85 5.40
N ILE A 30 -1.24 7.90 5.61
CA ILE A 30 -1.93 8.60 4.53
C ILE A 30 -1.02 9.72 4.04
N LEU A 31 -0.66 9.66 2.77
CA LEU A 31 0.11 10.68 2.07
C LEU A 31 -0.83 11.38 1.09
N LEU A 32 -0.91 12.70 1.13
CA LEU A 32 -1.69 13.42 0.12
C LEU A 32 -0.84 13.66 -1.12
N ARG A 33 -1.33 13.29 -2.29
CA ARG A 33 -0.77 13.79 -3.55
C ARG A 33 -1.13 15.26 -3.67
N TRP A 34 -0.16 16.10 -4.03
CA TRP A 34 -0.37 17.54 -4.15
C TRP A 34 0.37 18.11 -5.36
N THR A 35 -0.28 19.07 -6.03
CA THR A 35 0.20 19.68 -7.28
C THR A 35 0.20 21.20 -7.26
N GLN A 36 -0.57 21.85 -6.38
CA GLN A 36 -0.57 23.32 -6.26
C GLN A 36 0.72 23.85 -5.61
N THR A 37 1.20 25.00 -6.08
CA THR A 37 2.40 25.69 -5.53
C THR A 37 2.25 26.05 -4.05
N ASP A 38 1.08 26.57 -3.69
CA ASP A 38 0.75 26.89 -2.32
C ASP A 38 0.17 25.67 -1.62
N VAL A 39 0.60 25.45 -0.38
CA VAL A 39 0.17 24.31 0.44
C VAL A 39 -0.40 24.86 1.75
N PRO A 40 -1.61 24.46 2.17
CA PRO A 40 -2.13 24.79 3.50
C PRO A 40 -1.26 24.17 4.61
N PRO A 41 -1.29 24.68 5.85
CA PRO A 41 -0.57 24.07 6.97
C PRO A 41 -0.89 22.57 7.17
N ALA A 42 0.10 21.75 7.52
CA ALA A 42 -0.09 20.32 7.79
C ALA A 42 -1.19 20.04 8.83
N LYS A 43 -1.23 20.85 9.90
CA LYS A 43 -2.28 20.79 10.93
C LYS A 43 -3.67 21.08 10.38
N ALA A 44 -3.80 21.95 9.37
CA ALA A 44 -5.08 22.25 8.75
C ALA A 44 -5.55 21.11 7.85
N LEU A 45 -4.62 20.38 7.23
CA LEU A 45 -4.95 19.21 6.43
C LEU A 45 -5.16 17.93 7.24
N GLY A 46 -4.75 17.88 8.51
CA GLY A 46 -4.89 16.68 9.35
C GLY A 46 -3.93 15.54 8.96
N VAL A 47 -2.90 15.84 8.17
CA VAL A 47 -1.88 14.90 7.69
C VAL A 47 -0.49 15.52 7.80
N SER A 48 0.54 14.69 7.98
CA SER A 48 1.94 15.13 8.07
C SER A 48 2.78 14.77 6.86
N HIS A 49 2.24 13.98 5.92
CA HIS A 49 2.98 13.47 4.76
C HIS A 49 2.32 13.94 3.46
N LEU A 50 3.14 14.38 2.53
CA LEU A 50 2.70 14.90 1.25
C LEU A 50 3.61 14.34 0.15
N VAL A 51 3.02 13.96 -0.98
CA VAL A 51 3.72 13.45 -2.16
C VAL A 51 3.58 14.46 -3.29
N VAL A 52 4.71 14.93 -3.82
CA VAL A 52 4.75 15.84 -4.96
C VAL A 52 5.27 15.07 -6.18
N PRO A 53 4.51 14.99 -7.28
CA PRO A 53 5.01 14.44 -8.54
C PRO A 53 6.16 15.28 -9.06
N TRP A 54 7.28 14.65 -9.40
CA TRP A 54 8.46 15.35 -9.88
C TRP A 54 8.21 16.00 -11.24
N ASN A 55 8.53 17.29 -11.31
CA ASN A 55 8.67 18.07 -12.52
C ASN A 55 9.68 19.21 -12.28
N PRO A 56 10.20 19.88 -13.33
CA PRO A 56 11.17 20.96 -13.17
C PRO A 56 10.73 22.15 -12.30
N HIS A 57 9.42 22.30 -12.06
CA HIS A 57 8.84 23.37 -11.23
C HIS A 57 8.49 22.90 -9.81
N SER A 58 8.74 21.64 -9.45
CA SER A 58 8.33 21.06 -8.16
C SER A 58 9.02 21.70 -6.97
N THR A 59 10.21 22.28 -7.15
CA THR A 59 11.02 22.86 -6.07
C THR A 59 10.25 23.89 -5.23
N SER A 60 9.40 24.71 -5.85
CA SER A 60 8.58 25.69 -5.12
C SER A 60 7.53 25.01 -4.23
N ILE A 61 6.87 23.96 -4.73
CA ILE A 61 5.92 23.14 -3.96
C ILE A 61 6.63 22.48 -2.77
N LEU A 62 7.81 21.90 -3.00
CA LEU A 62 8.61 21.25 -1.95
C LEU A 62 8.98 22.22 -0.83
N GLU A 63 9.42 23.43 -1.18
CA GLU A 63 9.74 24.47 -0.20
C GLU A 63 8.51 24.94 0.58
N SER A 64 7.40 25.16 -0.13
CA SER A 64 6.12 25.57 0.44
C SER A 64 5.62 24.53 1.45
N ALA A 65 5.50 23.26 1.04
CA ALA A 65 5.08 22.16 1.89
C ALA A 65 5.97 22.03 3.15
N ARG A 66 7.29 22.16 3.01
CA ARG A 66 8.19 22.08 4.17
C ARG A 66 7.96 23.21 5.17
N ARG A 67 7.77 24.45 4.71
CA ARG A 67 7.46 25.60 5.58
C ARG A 67 6.16 25.39 6.35
N GLN A 68 5.24 24.63 5.77
CA GLN A 68 3.93 24.29 6.33
C GLN A 68 3.94 23.06 7.24
N GLY A 69 5.12 22.45 7.45
CA GLY A 69 5.34 21.38 8.43
C GLY A 69 5.19 19.96 7.88
N PHE A 70 5.17 19.77 6.55
CA PHE A 70 5.09 18.43 5.95
C PHE A 70 6.44 17.72 5.90
N GLN A 71 6.39 16.39 6.03
CA GLN A 71 7.40 15.48 5.50
C GLN A 71 7.07 15.21 4.03
N VAL A 72 7.91 15.69 3.13
CA VAL A 72 7.61 15.71 1.70
C VAL A 72 8.32 14.56 0.99
N TYR A 73 7.55 13.73 0.29
CA TYR A 73 8.05 12.72 -0.62
C TYR A 73 7.94 13.21 -2.06
N VAL A 74 8.88 12.81 -2.90
CA VAL A 74 8.83 13.08 -4.34
C VAL A 74 8.43 11.80 -5.06
N GLN A 75 7.35 11.84 -5.85
CA GLN A 75 7.00 10.74 -6.75
C GLN A 75 7.73 10.90 -8.08
N ALA A 76 8.50 9.89 -8.47
CA ALA A 76 9.33 9.95 -9.66
C ALA A 76 9.62 8.57 -10.25
N SER A 77 9.88 8.52 -11.54
CA SER A 77 10.40 7.32 -12.19
C SER A 77 11.89 7.11 -11.86
N PRO A 78 12.43 5.89 -11.99
CA PRO A 78 13.83 5.60 -11.65
C PRO A 78 14.87 6.48 -12.36
N ASP A 79 14.60 6.86 -13.61
CA ASP A 79 15.44 7.70 -14.46
C ASP A 79 15.47 9.18 -14.03
N GLN A 80 14.50 9.63 -13.24
CA GLN A 80 14.42 10.99 -12.71
C GLN A 80 15.21 11.17 -11.40
N VAL A 81 15.59 10.07 -10.72
CA VAL A 81 16.31 10.11 -9.44
C VAL A 81 17.62 10.91 -9.49
N PRO A 82 18.47 10.81 -10.54
CA PRO A 82 19.68 11.63 -10.64
C PRO A 82 19.39 13.14 -10.66
N GLN A 83 18.30 13.56 -11.31
CA GLN A 83 17.89 14.96 -11.40
C GLN A 83 17.40 15.49 -10.05
N ILE A 84 16.61 14.68 -9.35
CA ILE A 84 16.14 14.98 -7.98
C ILE A 84 17.33 15.07 -7.02
N HIS A 85 18.31 14.17 -7.16
CA HIS A 85 19.51 14.20 -6.36
C HIS A 85 20.31 15.49 -6.59
N ALA A 86 20.49 15.89 -7.86
CA ALA A 86 21.20 17.11 -8.23
C ALA A 86 20.49 18.39 -7.77
N ALA A 87 19.16 18.39 -7.76
CA ALA A 87 18.34 19.51 -7.27
C ALA A 87 18.44 19.74 -5.75
N GLY A 88 19.04 18.81 -5.01
CA GLY A 88 19.36 18.95 -3.60
C GLY A 88 18.42 18.15 -2.68
N GLN A 89 18.99 17.20 -1.95
CA GLN A 89 18.25 16.27 -1.08
C GLN A 89 17.66 16.90 0.20
N LYS A 90 18.12 18.10 0.58
CA LYS A 90 17.84 18.68 1.91
C LYS A 90 16.35 18.97 2.17
N ALA A 91 15.52 18.94 1.14
CA ALA A 91 14.10 19.29 1.22
C ALA A 91 13.14 18.08 1.29
N ILE A 92 13.61 16.83 1.13
CA ILE A 92 12.71 15.68 0.97
C ILE A 92 12.94 14.58 2.02
N ALA A 93 11.86 13.92 2.43
CA ALA A 93 11.84 12.78 3.33
C ALA A 93 12.17 11.45 2.61
N GLY A 94 11.95 11.39 1.31
CA GLY A 94 12.25 10.23 0.47
C GLY A 94 11.69 10.36 -0.95
N ILE A 95 11.94 9.35 -1.76
CA ILE A 95 11.43 9.21 -3.12
C ILE A 95 10.46 8.03 -3.16
N VAL A 96 9.25 8.31 -3.65
CA VAL A 96 8.27 7.31 -4.05
C VAL A 96 8.59 6.95 -5.51
N VAL A 97 9.04 5.72 -5.73
CA VAL A 97 9.45 5.24 -7.04
C VAL A 97 8.24 4.71 -7.79
N ASP A 98 7.89 5.39 -8.87
CA ASP A 98 6.83 4.99 -9.79
C ASP A 98 7.44 4.09 -10.89
N ILE A 99 7.13 2.80 -10.85
CA ILE A 99 7.69 1.82 -11.78
C ILE A 99 6.70 1.59 -12.91
N ALA A 100 7.18 1.78 -14.15
CA ALA A 100 6.38 1.52 -15.33
C ALA A 100 5.92 0.04 -15.35
N PRO A 101 4.71 -0.26 -15.87
CA PRO A 101 4.18 -1.63 -15.89
C PRO A 101 5.15 -2.68 -16.46
N ALA A 102 5.89 -2.32 -17.52
CA ALA A 102 6.88 -3.20 -18.16
C ALA A 102 8.08 -3.56 -17.26
N GLN A 103 8.32 -2.82 -16.17
CA GLN A 103 9.47 -2.96 -15.29
C GLN A 103 9.11 -3.57 -13.92
N VAL A 104 7.82 -3.88 -13.68
CA VAL A 104 7.35 -4.39 -12.38
C VAL A 104 8.08 -5.66 -11.95
N ALA A 105 8.37 -6.57 -12.89
CA ALA A 105 9.12 -7.79 -12.62
C ALA A 105 10.57 -7.52 -12.11
N GLN A 106 11.15 -6.38 -12.47
CA GLN A 106 12.51 -5.96 -12.08
C GLN A 106 12.51 -4.94 -10.94
N SER A 107 11.34 -4.70 -10.32
CA SER A 107 11.17 -3.66 -9.31
C SER A 107 12.14 -3.77 -8.13
N SER A 108 12.41 -4.97 -7.64
CA SER A 108 13.36 -5.21 -6.55
C SER A 108 14.79 -4.84 -6.96
N ASP A 109 15.24 -5.30 -8.13
CA ASP A 109 16.59 -5.00 -8.64
C ASP A 109 16.80 -3.49 -8.87
N ILE A 110 15.78 -2.81 -9.39
CA ILE A 110 15.80 -1.35 -9.58
C ILE A 110 15.96 -0.67 -8.22
N LEU A 111 15.18 -1.09 -7.24
CA LEU A 111 15.18 -0.48 -5.91
C LEU A 111 16.50 -0.73 -5.16
N GLU A 112 17.09 -1.92 -5.29
CA GLU A 112 18.41 -2.24 -4.75
C GLU A 112 19.50 -1.38 -5.37
N LYS A 113 19.50 -1.23 -6.71
CA LYS A 113 20.45 -0.35 -7.41
C LYS A 113 20.34 1.10 -6.95
N LEU A 114 19.12 1.63 -6.84
CA LEU A 114 18.88 2.99 -6.36
C LEU A 114 19.38 3.19 -4.93
N ARG A 115 19.12 2.24 -4.03
CA ARG A 115 19.59 2.28 -2.64
C ARG A 115 21.12 2.21 -2.55
N GLY A 116 21.76 1.40 -3.39
CA GLY A 116 23.22 1.31 -3.45
C GLY A 116 23.87 2.58 -3.99
N GLN A 117 23.28 3.20 -5.01
CA GLN A 117 23.79 4.43 -5.63
C GLN A 117 23.53 5.67 -4.77
N TYR A 118 22.42 5.71 -4.04
CA TYR A 118 21.99 6.86 -3.25
C TYR A 118 21.67 6.47 -1.79
N PRO A 119 22.66 6.06 -0.99
CA PRO A 119 22.44 5.49 0.35
C PRO A 119 21.84 6.48 1.36
N ALA A 120 21.94 7.79 1.11
CA ALA A 120 21.33 8.83 1.95
C ALA A 120 19.82 9.04 1.66
N LEU A 121 19.31 8.51 0.54
CA LEU A 121 17.92 8.64 0.14
C LEU A 121 17.10 7.43 0.58
N LYS A 122 15.88 7.71 1.06
CA LYS A 122 14.88 6.68 1.33
C LYS A 122 14.05 6.45 0.06
N PHE A 123 13.86 5.19 -0.30
CA PHE A 123 13.05 4.80 -1.46
C PHE A 123 11.90 3.91 -1.02
N VAL A 124 10.69 4.25 -1.48
CA VAL A 124 9.47 3.46 -1.29
C VAL A 124 8.90 3.15 -2.67
N LEU A 125 8.54 1.90 -2.92
CA LEU A 125 7.96 1.49 -4.18
C LEU A 125 6.46 1.82 -4.19
N LEU A 126 5.99 2.48 -5.25
CA LEU A 126 4.56 2.70 -5.47
C LEU A 126 3.97 1.55 -6.26
N ASP A 127 2.82 1.07 -5.83
CA ASP A 127 1.94 0.25 -6.67
C ASP A 127 0.77 1.10 -7.18
N PRO A 128 0.71 1.39 -8.50
CA PRO A 128 -0.34 2.22 -9.06
C PRO A 128 -1.65 1.45 -9.32
N ASN A 129 -1.66 0.12 -9.10
CA ASN A 129 -2.79 -0.74 -9.48
C ASN A 129 -3.83 -0.88 -8.37
N GLY A 130 -3.84 0.05 -7.40
CA GLY A 130 -4.90 0.14 -6.43
C GLY A 130 -6.23 0.45 -7.10
N LYS A 131 -7.31 0.08 -6.42
CA LYS A 131 -8.69 0.34 -6.83
C LYS A 131 -9.32 1.35 -5.90
N GLN A 132 -10.25 2.15 -6.43
CA GLN A 132 -11.19 2.87 -5.59
C GLN A 132 -11.98 1.84 -4.77
N PRO A 133 -11.95 1.92 -3.42
CA PRO A 133 -12.69 0.98 -2.60
C PRO A 133 -14.18 1.32 -2.67
N GLU A 134 -15.01 0.33 -2.99
CA GLU A 134 -16.44 0.55 -3.19
C GLU A 134 -17.26 -0.73 -3.04
N MET A 135 -18.53 -0.55 -2.66
CA MET A 135 -19.54 -1.60 -2.69
C MET A 135 -20.54 -1.28 -3.81
N LYS A 136 -20.55 -2.09 -4.87
CA LYS A 136 -21.47 -1.96 -5.99
C LYS A 136 -22.66 -2.91 -5.82
N GLY A 137 -23.87 -2.36 -5.78
CA GLY A 137 -25.11 -3.18 -5.78
C GLY A 137 -25.36 -3.91 -7.11
N THR A 138 -24.79 -3.39 -8.20
CA THR A 138 -24.92 -3.94 -9.55
C THR A 138 -23.56 -3.82 -10.23
N MET A 139 -23.04 -4.92 -10.76
CA MET A 139 -21.87 -4.92 -11.62
C MET A 139 -22.33 -4.98 -13.08
N VAL A 140 -21.75 -4.12 -13.91
CA VAL A 140 -21.92 -4.14 -15.36
C VAL A 140 -20.55 -4.37 -15.98
N VAL A 141 -20.32 -5.53 -16.57
CA VAL A 141 -19.07 -5.87 -17.26
C VAL A 141 -19.39 -6.18 -18.71
N LYS A 142 -18.59 -5.65 -19.63
CA LYS A 142 -18.67 -6.05 -21.04
C LYS A 142 -17.53 -7.00 -21.37
N ARG A 143 -17.84 -8.27 -21.61
CA ARG A 143 -16.86 -9.31 -21.98
C ARG A 143 -17.19 -9.85 -23.36
N ASP A 144 -16.22 -9.82 -24.27
CA ASP A 144 -16.36 -10.30 -25.66
C ASP A 144 -17.60 -9.75 -26.41
N GLY A 145 -17.94 -8.49 -26.12
CA GLY A 145 -19.11 -7.81 -26.71
C GLY A 145 -20.43 -8.04 -25.98
N VAL A 146 -20.49 -8.96 -25.02
CA VAL A 146 -21.66 -9.27 -24.20
C VAL A 146 -21.68 -8.42 -22.95
N LEU A 147 -22.82 -7.79 -22.67
CA LEU A 147 -23.06 -7.04 -21.43
C LEU A 147 -23.55 -8.01 -20.34
N GLU A 148 -22.70 -8.27 -19.36
CA GLU A 148 -23.01 -9.04 -18.17
C GLU A 148 -23.41 -8.08 -17.05
N ILE A 149 -24.61 -8.27 -16.48
CA ILE A 149 -25.14 -7.46 -15.39
C ILE A 149 -25.48 -8.36 -14.21
N THR A 150 -24.96 -8.08 -13.02
CA THR A 150 -25.36 -8.81 -11.81
C THR A 150 -26.68 -8.25 -11.27
N SER A 151 -27.57 -9.13 -10.80
CA SER A 151 -28.85 -8.72 -10.22
C SER A 151 -28.64 -7.93 -8.92
N PRO A 152 -29.47 -6.90 -8.61
CA PRO A 152 -29.49 -6.22 -7.32
C PRO A 152 -29.77 -7.13 -6.10
N THR A 153 -30.23 -8.37 -6.34
CA THR A 153 -30.46 -9.38 -5.30
C THR A 153 -29.24 -10.28 -5.03
N ALA A 154 -28.17 -10.14 -5.81
CA ALA A 154 -26.90 -10.80 -5.54
C ALA A 154 -26.18 -10.12 -4.37
N GLN A 155 -25.19 -10.80 -3.78
CA GLN A 155 -24.29 -10.15 -2.83
C GLN A 155 -23.64 -8.93 -3.51
N PRO A 156 -23.52 -7.78 -2.82
CA PRO A 156 -22.91 -6.59 -3.40
C PRO A 156 -21.49 -6.92 -3.83
N TRP A 157 -21.10 -6.42 -5.00
CA TRP A 157 -19.76 -6.56 -5.50
C TRP A 157 -18.84 -5.62 -4.72
N ILE A 158 -17.88 -6.19 -3.99
CA ILE A 158 -16.89 -5.42 -3.22
C ILE A 158 -15.63 -5.32 -4.07
N ASP A 159 -15.28 -4.09 -4.45
CA ASP A 159 -13.96 -3.77 -4.99
C ASP A 159 -13.08 -3.34 -3.82
N SER A 160 -12.03 -4.14 -3.57
CA SER A 160 -11.14 -3.98 -2.43
C SER A 160 -9.68 -4.19 -2.83
N ASN A 161 -8.79 -3.52 -2.11
CA ASN A 161 -7.33 -3.65 -2.26
C ASN A 161 -6.72 -4.82 -1.47
N VAL A 162 -7.53 -5.67 -0.81
CA VAL A 162 -7.04 -6.86 -0.09
C VAL A 162 -6.12 -7.73 -0.96
N PRO A 163 -6.49 -8.14 -2.20
CA PRO A 163 -5.61 -8.97 -3.03
C PRO A 163 -4.27 -8.32 -3.31
N LEU A 164 -4.27 -7.02 -3.66
CA LEU A 164 -3.08 -6.25 -3.95
C LEU A 164 -2.14 -6.19 -2.73
N VAL A 165 -2.67 -5.79 -1.58
CA VAL A 165 -1.86 -5.66 -0.36
C VAL A 165 -1.34 -7.02 0.12
N ARG A 166 -2.15 -8.08 0.06
CA ARG A 166 -1.71 -9.44 0.43
C ARG A 166 -0.64 -9.96 -0.52
N PHE A 167 -0.74 -9.66 -1.81
CA PHE A 167 0.29 -10.00 -2.78
C PHE A 167 1.62 -9.30 -2.48
N GLN A 168 1.57 -7.99 -2.21
CA GLN A 168 2.76 -7.22 -1.81
C GLN A 168 3.39 -7.77 -0.51
N GLN A 169 2.57 -8.16 0.47
CA GLN A 169 3.06 -8.79 1.70
C GLN A 169 3.83 -10.08 1.45
N GLY A 170 3.35 -10.91 0.52
CA GLY A 170 4.01 -12.17 0.16
C GLY A 170 5.31 -11.94 -0.61
N PHE A 171 5.26 -11.10 -1.65
CA PHE A 171 6.36 -10.93 -2.61
C PHE A 171 7.43 -9.92 -2.18
N ARG A 172 7.09 -8.97 -1.29
CA ARG A 172 7.98 -7.88 -0.85
C ARG A 172 7.83 -7.64 0.67
N PRO A 173 8.04 -8.66 1.52
CA PRO A 173 7.77 -8.56 2.96
C PRO A 173 8.61 -7.48 3.67
N GLU A 174 9.78 -7.14 3.13
CA GLU A 174 10.68 -6.12 3.64
C GLU A 174 10.29 -4.69 3.24
N GLN A 175 9.30 -4.53 2.36
CA GLN A 175 8.89 -3.22 1.84
C GLN A 175 7.65 -2.70 2.54
N VAL A 176 7.60 -1.38 2.68
CA VAL A 176 6.36 -0.69 3.01
C VAL A 176 5.40 -0.89 1.84
N ARG A 177 4.21 -1.36 2.17
CA ARG A 177 3.11 -1.52 1.22
C ARG A 177 2.53 -0.14 0.98
N LEU A 178 2.71 0.38 -0.22
CA LEU A 178 2.25 1.70 -0.62
C LEU A 178 1.51 1.56 -1.94
N TYR A 179 0.27 2.01 -1.99
CA TYR A 179 -0.50 2.03 -3.22
C TYR A 179 -1.15 3.40 -3.45
N THR A 180 -1.58 3.60 -4.69
CA THR A 180 -2.47 4.69 -5.11
C THR A 180 -3.55 4.11 -6.01
N PHE A 181 -4.59 4.88 -6.24
CA PHE A 181 -5.62 4.60 -7.23
C PHE A 181 -6.09 5.89 -7.87
N SER A 182 -6.87 5.77 -8.94
CA SER A 182 -7.61 6.87 -9.56
C SER A 182 -9.07 6.83 -9.13
N TRP A 183 -9.68 8.00 -8.95
CA TRP A 183 -11.11 8.09 -8.69
C TRP A 183 -11.88 7.79 -9.98
N ASP A 184 -12.58 6.66 -10.00
CA ASP A 184 -13.38 6.22 -11.13
C ASP A 184 -14.86 6.44 -10.78
N SER A 185 -15.45 7.51 -11.32
CA SER A 185 -16.90 7.74 -11.16
C SER A 185 -17.69 7.15 -12.32
N PRO A 186 -18.73 6.35 -12.07
CA PRO A 186 -19.49 5.64 -13.10
C PRO A 186 -20.42 6.56 -13.92
N ASN A 187 -20.58 7.84 -13.55
CA ASN A 187 -21.38 8.81 -14.29
C ASN A 187 -20.71 10.18 -14.36
N ASP A 188 -20.97 10.91 -15.46
CA ASP A 188 -20.38 12.22 -15.77
C ASP A 188 -20.68 13.29 -14.70
N VAL A 189 -21.77 13.12 -13.95
CA VAL A 189 -22.16 14.05 -12.88
C VAL A 189 -21.27 13.87 -11.65
N GLN A 190 -21.00 12.64 -11.21
CA GLN A 190 -20.06 12.37 -10.13
C GLN A 190 -18.62 12.66 -10.55
N GLN A 191 -18.24 12.43 -11.82
CA GLN A 191 -16.94 12.88 -12.31
C GLN A 191 -16.74 14.40 -12.16
N LYS A 192 -17.80 15.20 -12.39
CA LYS A 192 -17.76 16.66 -12.20
C LYS A 192 -17.81 17.09 -10.74
N GLN A 193 -18.47 16.33 -9.87
CA GLN A 193 -18.59 16.66 -8.45
C GLN A 193 -17.37 16.20 -7.63
N GLY A 194 -16.63 15.22 -8.14
CA GLY A 194 -15.51 14.60 -7.46
C GLY A 194 -15.96 13.66 -6.33
N PRO A 195 -15.00 13.05 -5.62
CA PRO A 195 -15.28 12.10 -4.54
C PRO A 195 -15.96 12.79 -3.35
N THR A 196 -16.90 12.08 -2.73
CA THR A 196 -17.58 12.52 -1.51
C THR A 196 -16.72 12.32 -0.27
N SER A 197 -17.14 12.89 0.87
CA SER A 197 -16.45 12.64 2.14
C SER A 197 -16.41 11.16 2.52
N GLU A 198 -17.45 10.43 2.18
CA GLU A 198 -17.63 9.01 2.44
C GLU A 198 -16.65 8.18 1.60
N ASP A 199 -16.45 8.55 0.33
CA ASP A 199 -15.49 7.87 -0.58
C ASP A 199 -14.05 7.98 -0.06
N TYR A 200 -13.63 9.19 0.34
CA TYR A 200 -12.32 9.40 0.96
C TYR A 200 -12.18 8.63 2.29
N SER A 201 -13.22 8.66 3.12
CA SER A 201 -13.21 7.99 4.43
C SER A 201 -13.08 6.48 4.26
N LEU A 202 -13.76 5.90 3.27
CA LEU A 202 -13.68 4.48 2.94
C LEU A 202 -12.27 4.10 2.44
N ALA A 203 -11.68 4.91 1.56
CA ALA A 203 -10.32 4.68 1.09
C ALA A 203 -9.28 4.70 2.22
N VAL A 204 -9.37 5.68 3.12
CA VAL A 204 -8.49 5.78 4.30
C VAL A 204 -8.72 4.61 5.26
N ALA A 205 -9.99 4.27 5.53
CA ALA A 205 -10.33 3.15 6.41
C ALA A 205 -9.82 1.81 5.88
N GLU A 206 -9.94 1.57 4.57
CA GLU A 206 -9.42 0.35 3.95
C GLU A 206 -7.90 0.29 4.07
N ALA A 207 -7.17 1.33 3.67
CA ALA A 207 -5.70 1.37 3.80
C ALA A 207 -5.25 1.07 5.24
N ASN A 208 -5.95 1.66 6.21
CA ASN A 208 -5.73 1.43 7.64
C ASN A 208 -6.01 -0.02 8.06
N ALA A 209 -7.08 -0.63 7.58
CA ALA A 209 -7.42 -2.03 7.86
C ALA A 209 -6.43 -3.02 7.24
N LEU A 210 -5.84 -2.65 6.10
CA LEU A 210 -4.83 -3.45 5.40
C LEU A 210 -3.41 -3.21 5.91
N HIS A 211 -3.22 -2.27 6.86
CA HIS A 211 -1.92 -1.80 7.33
C HIS A 211 -1.01 -1.33 6.19
N ALA A 212 -1.60 -0.76 5.13
CA ALA A 212 -0.88 -0.28 3.96
C ALA A 212 -0.90 1.25 3.94
N ASP A 213 0.19 1.85 3.47
CA ASP A 213 0.24 3.27 3.20
C ASP A 213 -0.56 3.56 1.92
N LEU A 214 -1.20 4.73 1.90
CA LEU A 214 -2.01 5.19 0.78
C LEU A 214 -1.53 6.56 0.33
N ILE A 215 -1.24 6.69 -0.96
CA ILE A 215 -1.22 7.99 -1.62
C ILE A 215 -2.66 8.31 -2.01
N LEU A 216 -3.26 9.26 -1.29
CA LEU A 216 -4.60 9.73 -1.58
C LEU A 216 -4.53 10.82 -2.65
N ALA A 217 -5.06 10.51 -3.83
CA ALA A 217 -5.19 11.49 -4.90
C ALA A 217 -6.29 12.50 -4.56
N LEU A 218 -6.00 13.79 -4.71
CA LEU A 218 -6.99 14.86 -4.61
C LEU A 218 -7.25 15.40 -6.02
N PRO A 219 -8.51 15.58 -6.43
CA PRO A 219 -8.82 16.35 -7.62
C PRO A 219 -8.26 17.76 -7.51
N GLU A 220 -7.71 18.28 -8.60
CA GLU A 220 -7.06 19.59 -8.63
C GLU A 220 -7.98 20.73 -8.16
N GLU A 221 -9.28 20.64 -8.45
CA GLU A 221 -10.29 21.59 -7.98
C GLU A 221 -10.40 21.65 -6.45
N LEU A 222 -10.26 20.50 -5.78
CA LEU A 222 -10.28 20.43 -4.33
C LEU A 222 -9.00 21.04 -3.76
N GLU A 223 -7.82 20.76 -4.33
CA GLU A 223 -6.57 21.40 -3.92
C GLU A 223 -6.65 22.92 -4.04
N ARG A 224 -7.11 23.44 -5.19
CA ARG A 224 -7.32 24.88 -5.42
C ARG A 224 -8.31 25.48 -4.42
N GLY A 225 -9.41 24.78 -4.16
CA GLY A 225 -10.42 25.20 -3.19
C GLY A 225 -9.86 25.30 -1.76
N LEU A 226 -9.01 24.35 -1.36
CA LEU A 226 -8.36 24.35 -0.06
C LEU A 226 -7.34 25.49 0.08
N VAL A 227 -6.54 25.76 -0.96
CA VAL A 227 -5.62 26.91 -0.99
C VAL A 227 -6.38 28.23 -0.88
N ALA A 228 -7.49 28.36 -1.62
CA ALA A 228 -8.30 29.57 -1.65
C ALA A 228 -9.22 29.75 -0.42
N ASN A 229 -9.15 28.86 0.58
CA ASN A 229 -10.08 28.82 1.71
C ASN A 229 -11.57 28.80 1.30
N ASN A 230 -11.87 28.14 0.19
CA ASN A 230 -13.25 27.98 -0.27
C ASN A 230 -14.08 27.22 0.77
N THR A 231 -15.23 27.77 1.13
CA THR A 231 -16.08 27.23 2.21
C THR A 231 -16.54 25.80 1.94
N ALA A 232 -16.86 25.44 0.69
CA ALA A 232 -17.31 24.09 0.35
C ALA A 232 -16.15 23.08 0.42
N ALA A 233 -14.99 23.42 -0.11
CA ALA A 233 -13.78 22.60 -0.04
C ALA A 233 -13.36 22.34 1.42
N LEU A 234 -13.34 23.40 2.24
CA LEU A 234 -13.05 23.29 3.67
C LEU A 234 -14.09 22.48 4.44
N ALA A 235 -15.37 22.61 4.09
CA ALA A 235 -16.44 21.83 4.72
C ALA A 235 -16.32 20.34 4.41
N LEU A 236 -16.04 19.98 3.16
CA LEU A 236 -15.76 18.61 2.75
C LEU A 236 -14.53 18.07 3.50
N TRP A 237 -13.43 18.83 3.49
CA TRP A 237 -12.17 18.38 4.10
C TRP A 237 -12.25 18.20 5.62
N LYS A 238 -12.96 19.10 6.33
CA LYS A 238 -13.14 18.98 7.78
C LYS A 238 -13.83 17.68 8.19
N LYS A 239 -14.69 17.11 7.34
CA LYS A 239 -15.31 15.81 7.60
C LYS A 239 -14.30 14.65 7.54
N LEU A 240 -13.20 14.82 6.81
CA LEU A 240 -12.17 13.79 6.62
C LEU A 240 -11.13 13.74 7.73
N ILE A 241 -10.84 14.88 8.35
CA ILE A 241 -9.79 15.00 9.38
C ILE A 241 -9.86 13.88 10.44
N PRO A 242 -11.02 13.53 11.02
CA PRO A 242 -11.09 12.45 12.02
C PRO A 242 -10.60 11.10 11.51
N TYR A 243 -10.83 10.79 10.23
CA TYR A 243 -10.39 9.54 9.60
C TYR A 243 -8.88 9.55 9.29
N LEU A 244 -8.34 10.71 8.91
CA LEU A 244 -6.92 10.90 8.64
C LEU A 244 -6.06 10.80 9.91
N GLU A 245 -6.60 11.25 11.04
CA GLU A 245 -5.92 11.20 12.35
C GLU A 245 -6.01 9.81 13.02
N THR A 246 -6.92 8.95 12.56
CA THR A 246 -7.10 7.61 13.11
C THR A 246 -6.05 6.66 12.56
N ALA A 247 -4.84 6.67 13.15
CA ALA A 247 -3.87 5.61 12.91
C ALA A 247 -4.37 4.28 13.50
N SER A 248 -4.31 3.20 12.71
CA SER A 248 -4.62 1.85 13.21
C SER A 248 -3.61 1.46 14.29
N LYS A 249 -4.06 1.41 15.56
CA LYS A 249 -3.24 1.06 16.75
C LYS A 249 -2.97 -0.44 16.90
N SER A 250 -3.07 -1.23 15.82
CA SER A 250 -2.86 -2.67 15.90
C SER A 250 -1.37 -2.99 15.79
N GLU A 251 -0.74 -3.30 16.92
CA GLU A 251 0.62 -3.83 16.95
C GLU A 251 0.62 -5.31 16.51
N ASN A 252 1.43 -5.63 15.50
CA ASN A 252 1.85 -7.01 15.15
C ASN A 252 0.74 -8.07 15.02
N LEU A 253 -0.47 -7.69 14.58
CA LEU A 253 -1.50 -8.67 14.28
C LEU A 253 -1.12 -9.44 13.01
N GLN A 254 -0.70 -10.69 13.18
CA GLN A 254 -0.62 -11.62 12.06
C GLN A 254 -2.06 -11.99 11.66
N PRO A 255 -2.42 -11.87 10.36
CA PRO A 255 -3.72 -12.33 9.90
C PRO A 255 -3.90 -13.80 10.28
N ALA A 256 -4.98 -14.12 10.99
CA ALA A 256 -5.38 -15.50 11.24
C ALA A 256 -5.90 -16.10 9.92
N ALA A 257 -4.98 -16.52 9.06
CA ALA A 257 -5.24 -17.11 7.76
C ALA A 257 -4.72 -18.54 7.76
N ASN A 258 -5.63 -19.49 7.54
CA ASN A 258 -5.33 -20.92 7.40
C ASN A 258 -5.28 -21.38 5.94
N ILE A 259 -5.44 -20.46 4.99
CA ILE A 259 -5.35 -20.71 3.55
C ILE A 259 -4.11 -20.00 2.99
N GLY A 260 -3.28 -20.74 2.25
CA GLY A 260 -2.16 -20.20 1.47
C GLY A 260 -2.47 -20.19 -0.02
N VAL A 261 -2.18 -19.09 -0.69
CA VAL A 261 -2.25 -18.95 -2.15
C VAL A 261 -0.84 -19.00 -2.69
N VAL A 262 -0.49 -20.08 -3.38
CA VAL A 262 0.82 -20.26 -3.99
C VAL A 262 0.78 -19.76 -5.42
N THR A 263 1.61 -18.76 -5.73
CA THR A 263 1.64 -18.15 -7.07
C THR A 263 3.04 -17.65 -7.45
N THR A 264 3.23 -17.41 -8.74
CA THR A 264 4.40 -16.73 -9.34
C THR A 264 4.15 -15.26 -9.63
N ASP A 265 2.90 -14.88 -9.85
CA ASP A 265 2.51 -13.55 -10.33
C ASP A 265 1.11 -13.17 -9.83
N TYR A 266 0.78 -11.89 -9.97
CA TYR A 266 -0.47 -11.33 -9.46
C TYR A 266 -1.67 -11.77 -10.29
N ASP A 267 -1.53 -11.75 -11.62
CA ASP A 267 -2.66 -11.92 -12.55
C ASP A 267 -3.24 -13.33 -12.48
N SER A 268 -2.38 -14.36 -12.41
CA SER A 268 -2.81 -15.76 -12.30
C SER A 268 -3.61 -16.07 -11.03
N ALA A 269 -3.34 -15.35 -9.94
CA ALA A 269 -3.98 -15.55 -8.64
C ALA A 269 -5.03 -14.46 -8.29
N TYR A 270 -5.18 -13.43 -9.13
CA TYR A 270 -5.99 -12.26 -8.82
C TYR A 270 -7.46 -12.62 -8.55
N GLU A 271 -8.13 -13.31 -9.48
CA GLU A 271 -9.56 -13.61 -9.34
C GLU A 271 -9.88 -14.49 -8.11
N PRO A 272 -9.14 -15.58 -7.84
CA PRO A 272 -9.31 -16.35 -6.61
C PRO A 272 -9.10 -15.52 -5.34
N MET A 273 -8.04 -14.71 -5.27
CA MET A 273 -7.78 -13.84 -4.11
C MET A 273 -8.90 -12.81 -3.92
N ASN A 274 -9.39 -12.24 -5.01
CA ASN A 274 -10.48 -11.29 -5.03
C ASN A 274 -11.80 -11.93 -4.57
N LEU A 275 -12.11 -13.15 -5.01
CA LEU A 275 -13.27 -13.92 -4.52
C LEU A 275 -13.15 -14.22 -3.02
N MET A 276 -11.99 -14.67 -2.54
CA MET A 276 -11.77 -14.91 -1.11
C MET A 276 -11.95 -13.64 -0.29
N ALA A 277 -11.39 -12.52 -0.74
CA ALA A 277 -11.56 -11.23 -0.06
C ALA A 277 -13.04 -10.85 0.08
N ARG A 278 -13.84 -11.04 -0.97
CA ARG A 278 -15.29 -10.76 -0.96
C ARG A 278 -16.08 -11.62 -0.01
N HIS A 279 -15.68 -12.86 0.14
CA HIS A 279 -16.30 -13.80 1.06
C HIS A 279 -15.71 -13.73 2.47
N ASN A 280 -14.89 -12.70 2.77
CA ASN A 280 -14.19 -12.54 4.04
C ASN A 280 -13.36 -13.78 4.44
N ILE A 281 -12.82 -14.49 3.45
CA ILE A 281 -11.96 -15.64 3.65
C ILE A 281 -10.52 -15.12 3.77
N PRO A 282 -9.88 -15.21 4.96
CA PRO A 282 -8.52 -14.72 5.14
C PRO A 282 -7.52 -15.67 4.48
N PHE A 283 -6.57 -15.10 3.73
CA PHE A 283 -5.53 -15.87 3.03
C PHE A 283 -4.15 -15.22 3.18
N ARG A 284 -3.10 -16.03 2.99
CA ARG A 284 -1.70 -15.59 2.85
C ARG A 284 -1.23 -15.84 1.43
N VAL A 285 -0.55 -14.88 0.83
CA VAL A 285 0.12 -15.10 -0.46
C VAL A 285 1.52 -15.66 -0.20
N LEU A 286 1.83 -16.77 -0.86
CA LEU A 286 3.09 -17.49 -0.75
C LEU A 286 3.77 -17.47 -2.13
N PRO A 287 4.86 -16.68 -2.31
CA PRO A 287 5.63 -16.76 -3.54
C PRO A 287 6.21 -18.15 -3.71
N MET A 288 6.01 -18.75 -4.89
CA MET A 288 6.52 -20.10 -5.17
C MET A 288 8.04 -20.21 -4.91
N ALA A 289 8.80 -19.17 -5.25
CA ALA A 289 10.26 -19.12 -5.04
C ALA A 289 10.69 -19.23 -3.57
N ASN A 290 9.81 -18.86 -2.64
CA ASN A 290 10.08 -18.84 -1.19
C ASN A 290 9.31 -19.94 -0.44
N LEU A 291 8.74 -20.90 -1.16
CA LEU A 291 7.94 -21.96 -0.55
C LEU A 291 8.82 -22.95 0.20
N SER A 292 8.44 -23.23 1.45
CA SER A 292 9.16 -24.11 2.36
C SER A 292 8.20 -24.66 3.43
N ALA A 293 8.64 -25.67 4.17
CA ALA A 293 7.85 -26.23 5.28
C ALA A 293 7.47 -25.16 6.33
N SER A 294 8.33 -24.17 6.57
CA SER A 294 8.05 -23.09 7.53
C SER A 294 7.01 -22.10 6.99
N SER A 295 6.98 -21.82 5.68
CA SER A 295 6.01 -20.88 5.11
C SER A 295 4.60 -21.45 5.03
N VAL A 296 4.45 -22.78 4.99
CA VAL A 296 3.15 -23.46 5.02
C VAL A 296 2.67 -23.83 6.43
N ALA A 297 3.50 -23.59 7.45
CA ALA A 297 3.14 -23.90 8.84
C ALA A 297 1.88 -23.12 9.28
N GLY A 298 0.99 -23.83 9.97
CA GLY A 298 -0.29 -23.30 10.45
C GLY A 298 -1.39 -23.18 9.38
N LEU A 299 -1.14 -23.60 8.14
CA LEU A 299 -2.16 -23.67 7.09
C LEU A 299 -2.88 -25.02 7.12
N SER A 300 -4.16 -24.99 6.79
CA SER A 300 -4.97 -26.18 6.51
C SER A 300 -5.17 -26.41 5.01
N MET A 301 -4.97 -25.37 4.18
CA MET A 301 -5.20 -25.44 2.74
C MET A 301 -4.15 -24.65 1.94
N LEU A 302 -3.76 -25.20 0.79
CA LEU A 302 -2.98 -24.52 -0.25
C LEU A 302 -3.79 -24.49 -1.56
N LEU A 303 -3.90 -23.32 -2.16
CA LEU A 303 -4.44 -23.12 -3.50
C LEU A 303 -3.27 -22.85 -4.46
N LEU A 304 -3.08 -23.69 -5.48
CA LEU A 304 -1.96 -23.61 -6.39
C LEU A 304 -2.34 -22.90 -7.70
N PHE A 305 -1.70 -21.76 -7.96
CA PHE A 305 -1.81 -21.02 -9.23
C PHE A 305 -0.47 -20.94 -9.98
N ALA A 306 0.48 -21.79 -9.59
CA ALA A 306 1.79 -21.91 -10.22
C ALA A 306 2.00 -23.31 -10.80
N ALA A 307 2.75 -23.39 -11.90
CA ALA A 307 3.13 -24.67 -12.48
C ALA A 307 4.07 -25.44 -11.52
N PRO A 308 3.80 -26.72 -11.20
CA PRO A 308 4.62 -27.47 -10.25
C PRO A 308 6.02 -27.74 -10.79
N ASN A 309 7.02 -27.52 -9.94
CA ASN A 309 8.39 -27.98 -10.11
C ASN A 309 8.72 -29.03 -9.02
N ALA A 310 9.90 -29.64 -9.08
CA ALA A 310 10.29 -30.69 -8.12
C ALA A 310 10.25 -30.21 -6.65
N GLN A 311 10.61 -28.95 -6.39
CA GLN A 311 10.56 -28.36 -5.05
C GLN A 311 9.11 -28.19 -4.58
N LEU A 312 8.23 -27.63 -5.42
CA LEU A 312 6.82 -27.47 -5.13
C LEU A 312 6.18 -28.84 -4.86
N ALA A 313 6.46 -29.83 -5.71
CA ALA A 313 5.96 -31.20 -5.58
C ALA A 313 6.34 -31.83 -4.23
N SER A 314 7.58 -31.63 -3.76
CA SER A 314 8.02 -32.10 -2.45
C SER A 314 7.22 -31.43 -1.33
N VAL A 315 7.15 -30.09 -1.33
CA VAL A 315 6.48 -29.34 -0.25
C VAL A 315 4.98 -29.66 -0.18
N ILE A 316 4.29 -29.76 -1.32
CA ILE A 316 2.86 -30.09 -1.35
C ILE A 316 2.60 -31.53 -0.92
N SER A 317 3.49 -32.47 -1.26
CA SER A 317 3.40 -33.87 -0.83
C SER A 317 3.55 -33.98 0.68
N ASP A 318 4.55 -33.30 1.26
CA ASP A 318 4.76 -33.29 2.70
C ASP A 318 3.60 -32.62 3.44
N PHE A 319 3.08 -31.51 2.90
CA PHE A 319 1.92 -30.81 3.45
C PHE A 319 0.65 -31.68 3.43
N ALA A 320 0.37 -32.35 2.31
CA ALA A 320 -0.76 -33.26 2.19
C ALA A 320 -0.62 -34.49 3.11
N SER A 321 0.60 -35.04 3.22
CA SER A 321 0.89 -36.17 4.12
C SER A 321 0.72 -35.80 5.60
N ALA A 322 0.90 -34.52 5.94
CA ALA A 322 0.63 -33.97 7.27
C ALA A 322 -0.85 -33.61 7.52
N GLY A 323 -1.76 -33.91 6.57
CA GLY A 323 -3.20 -33.69 6.69
C GLY A 323 -3.71 -32.38 6.09
N GLY A 324 -2.87 -31.64 5.37
CA GLY A 324 -3.27 -30.43 4.64
C GLY A 324 -4.03 -30.75 3.35
N THR A 325 -4.86 -29.80 2.90
CA THR A 325 -5.57 -29.90 1.62
C THR A 325 -4.87 -29.08 0.54
N VAL A 326 -4.62 -29.67 -0.63
CA VAL A 326 -4.05 -28.97 -1.78
C VAL A 326 -5.08 -28.96 -2.91
N VAL A 327 -5.36 -27.78 -3.46
CA VAL A 327 -6.27 -27.57 -4.59
C VAL A 327 -5.51 -26.90 -5.72
#